data_AF-A0A2G6LMH7-F1
#
_entry.id   AF-A0A2G6LMH7-F1
#
_cell.length_a   1.000
_cell.length_b   1.000
_cell.length_c   1.000
_cell.angle_alpha   90.00
_cell.angle_beta   90.00
_cell.angle_gamma   90.00
#
_symmetry.space_group_name_H-M   'P 1'
#
loop_
_entity.id
_entity.type
_entity.pdbx_description
1 polymer ?
#
loop_
_entity_poly.entity_id
_entity_poly.type
_entity_poly.pdbx_seq_one_letter_code
_entity_poly.pdbx_strand_id
1 'polypeptide(L)'
;MKKMIMKYPTIIFLAVIFVLAACEKDIQTRKTTCTQQGNYDYLDNYNVGVMCSSNLCNEYYEIWKELIKEKNNLSQDFIDSHIILCHSEIDSWANGISFRICYKIKLDWAIAYNCDQFIIKINKENTLYPSLDLPRDTYLTKDKIKIAVDNRAFSSDISKITNKLDLEYSDMESALNELIDFSGVNILCMNRVALDDDTGNLVLEASAQYENEENSCIQGTIDLISGDKNVNNTPCWIN
;
A
#
# COMPACT_ATOMS: atom_id res chain seq x y z
N MET A 1 85.94 -27.33 40.58
CA MET A 1 85.10 -26.79 39.47
C MET A 1 84.16 -25.76 40.06
N LYS A 2 84.47 -24.45 40.03
CA LYS A 2 84.03 -23.46 39.01
C LYS A 2 82.59 -23.68 38.51
N LYS A 3 81.61 -22.92 39.03
CA LYS A 3 81.06 -21.70 38.39
C LYS A 3 80.01 -21.02 39.28
N MET A 4 80.23 -19.75 39.60
CA MET A 4 79.17 -18.75 39.86
C MET A 4 78.34 -18.55 38.58
N ILE A 5 77.07 -18.16 38.70
CA ILE A 5 76.50 -16.94 38.06
C ILE A 5 75.16 -16.58 38.74
N MET A 6 75.01 -15.28 38.87
CA MET A 6 74.05 -14.42 39.55
C MET A 6 72.85 -14.05 38.64
N LYS A 7 71.72 -13.59 39.22
CA LYS A 7 70.90 -12.40 38.86
C LYS A 7 69.37 -12.60 38.95
N TYR A 8 68.73 -11.86 39.86
CA TYR A 8 67.34 -11.35 39.77
C TYR A 8 67.23 -10.34 38.60
N PRO A 9 66.07 -10.07 37.92
CA PRO A 9 64.97 -9.27 38.51
C PRO A 9 63.53 -9.42 37.95
N THR A 10 62.58 -8.92 38.75
CA THR A 10 61.33 -8.17 38.45
C THR A 10 60.95 -7.90 36.99
N ILE A 11 59.74 -8.30 36.54
CA ILE A 11 58.88 -7.52 35.62
C ILE A 11 57.38 -7.72 35.98
N ILE A 12 56.78 -6.60 36.40
CA ILE A 12 55.34 -6.27 36.51
C ILE A 12 54.80 -6.02 35.09
N PHE A 13 53.48 -6.09 34.90
CA PHE A 13 52.68 -5.80 33.67
C PHE A 13 52.31 -7.08 32.90
N LEU A 14 51.08 -7.33 32.49
CA LEU A 14 49.96 -6.44 32.17
C LEU A 14 48.66 -7.15 32.56
N ALA A 15 47.81 -6.45 33.30
CA ALA A 15 46.39 -6.77 33.33
C ALA A 15 45.87 -6.65 31.90
N VAL A 16 45.62 -7.78 31.26
CA VAL A 16 44.80 -7.84 30.04
C VAL A 16 43.36 -7.63 30.50
N ILE A 17 43.05 -6.38 30.86
CA ILE A 17 41.69 -5.85 30.75
C ILE A 17 41.49 -5.81 29.24
N PHE A 18 40.97 -6.91 28.68
CA PHE A 18 40.22 -6.84 27.44
C PHE A 18 39.07 -5.90 27.76
N VAL A 19 39.32 -4.61 27.52
CA VAL A 19 38.29 -3.63 27.23
C VAL A 19 37.64 -4.21 25.99
N LEU A 20 36.64 -5.06 26.20
CA LEU A 20 35.53 -5.20 25.28
C LEU A 20 34.91 -3.81 25.22
N ALA A 21 35.58 -2.91 24.48
CA ALA A 21 34.94 -1.82 23.81
C ALA A 21 33.96 -2.54 22.88
N ALA A 22 32.78 -2.84 23.41
CA ALA A 22 31.59 -2.83 22.63
C ALA A 22 31.67 -1.51 21.86
N CYS A 23 32.09 -1.59 20.59
CA CYS A 23 31.65 -0.61 19.63
C CYS A 23 30.14 -0.74 19.64
N GLU A 24 29.48 -0.04 20.58
CA GLU A 24 28.15 0.49 20.34
C GLU A 24 28.32 1.29 19.06
N LYS A 25 27.92 0.66 17.96
CA LYS A 25 27.75 1.34 16.71
C LYS A 25 26.62 2.31 17.03
N ASP A 26 26.96 3.54 17.42
CA ASP A 26 26.00 4.62 17.57
C ASP A 26 25.20 4.62 16.28
N ILE A 27 23.97 4.12 16.35
CA ILE A 27 23.05 4.18 15.22
C ILE A 27 22.72 5.65 15.15
N GLN A 28 23.49 6.40 14.35
CA GLN A 28 23.19 7.80 14.08
C GLN A 28 21.86 7.81 13.34
N THR A 29 20.79 8.07 14.08
CA THR A 29 19.47 8.34 13.55
C THR A 29 19.58 9.49 12.56
N ARG A 30 19.29 9.25 11.29
CA ARG A 30 19.34 10.29 10.26
C ARG A 30 18.21 11.28 10.51
N LYS A 31 18.52 12.58 10.42
CA LYS A 31 17.54 13.63 10.62
C LYS A 31 16.71 13.87 9.37
N THR A 32 15.41 13.90 9.57
CA THR A 32 14.39 14.07 8.56
C THR A 32 13.31 15.02 9.05
N THR A 33 12.61 15.63 8.10
CA THR A 33 11.46 16.51 8.33
C THR A 33 10.33 16.15 7.38
N CYS A 34 9.11 16.43 7.80
CA CYS A 34 7.93 16.29 6.98
C CYS A 34 6.83 17.22 7.50
N THR A 35 5.92 17.62 6.61
CA THR A 35 4.77 18.46 6.93
C THR A 35 3.51 17.63 6.81
N GLN A 36 2.96 17.17 7.93
CA GLN A 36 1.64 16.55 7.99
C GLN A 36 0.73 17.43 8.84
N GLN A 37 -0.46 17.78 8.32
CA GLN A 37 -1.46 18.55 9.06
C GLN A 37 -2.33 17.65 9.96
N GLY A 38 -2.57 16.40 9.55
CA GLY A 38 -3.36 15.42 10.30
C GLY A 38 -3.30 13.99 9.73
N ASN A 39 -3.68 13.01 10.57
CA ASN A 39 -3.56 11.57 10.32
C ASN A 39 -4.42 11.05 9.15
N TYR A 40 -5.47 11.77 8.78
CA TYR A 40 -6.42 11.35 7.74
C TYR A 40 -6.60 12.36 6.62
N ASP A 41 -5.79 13.42 6.58
CA ASP A 41 -5.91 14.51 5.60
C ASP A 41 -5.76 14.01 4.15
N TYR A 42 -5.04 12.90 3.95
CA TYR A 42 -4.93 12.26 2.64
C TYR A 42 -6.30 11.83 2.09
N LEU A 43 -7.29 11.59 2.95
CA LEU A 43 -8.64 11.23 2.54
C LEU A 43 -9.41 12.39 1.89
N ASP A 44 -8.99 13.64 2.14
CA ASP A 44 -9.65 14.84 1.60
C ASP A 44 -9.37 15.02 0.10
N ASN A 45 -8.32 14.35 -0.42
CA ASN A 45 -7.95 14.40 -1.83
C ASN A 45 -8.75 13.42 -2.71
N TYR A 46 -9.57 12.55 -2.11
CA TYR A 46 -10.31 11.54 -2.87
C TYR A 46 -11.69 12.01 -3.31
N ASN A 47 -12.13 11.50 -4.46
CA ASN A 47 -13.45 11.82 -4.99
C ASN A 47 -14.53 11.13 -4.15
N VAL A 48 -15.18 11.93 -3.31
CA VAL A 48 -16.42 11.57 -2.61
C VAL A 48 -17.55 12.24 -3.38
N GLY A 49 -18.23 11.46 -4.21
CA GLY A 49 -19.24 11.92 -5.15
C GLY A 49 -20.62 11.38 -4.82
N VAL A 50 -21.46 11.29 -5.84
CA VAL A 50 -22.79 10.72 -5.74
C VAL A 50 -22.79 9.40 -6.50
N MET A 51 -23.41 8.38 -5.93
CA MET A 51 -23.67 7.14 -6.65
C MET A 51 -24.60 7.42 -7.83
N CYS A 52 -24.22 7.00 -9.04
CA CYS A 52 -25.17 7.02 -10.14
C CYS A 52 -26.40 6.15 -9.80
N SER A 53 -27.57 6.55 -10.30
CA SER A 53 -28.87 6.00 -9.87
C SER A 53 -29.75 5.48 -11.01
N SER A 54 -29.22 5.45 -12.23
CA SER A 54 -29.93 4.86 -13.37
C SER A 54 -30.06 3.34 -13.22
N ASN A 55 -31.08 2.75 -13.84
CA ASN A 55 -31.24 1.28 -13.84
C ASN A 55 -29.98 0.56 -14.34
N LEU A 56 -29.34 1.13 -15.36
CA LEU A 56 -28.09 0.61 -15.92
C LEU A 56 -26.94 0.68 -14.90
N CYS A 57 -26.83 1.78 -14.16
CA CYS A 57 -25.84 1.92 -13.09
C CYS A 57 -26.07 0.87 -11.98
N ASN A 58 -27.33 0.69 -11.55
CA ASN A 58 -27.67 -0.30 -10.53
C ASN A 58 -27.36 -1.73 -11.01
N GLU A 59 -27.61 -2.05 -12.28
CA GLU A 59 -27.25 -3.35 -12.87
C GLU A 59 -25.74 -3.62 -12.78
N TYR A 60 -24.90 -2.68 -13.21
CA TYR A 60 -23.45 -2.87 -13.16
C TYR A 60 -22.85 -2.75 -11.77
N TYR A 61 -23.52 -2.03 -10.87
CA TYR A 61 -23.19 -2.05 -9.46
C TYR A 61 -23.38 -3.44 -8.85
N GLU A 62 -24.50 -4.11 -9.10
CA GLU A 62 -24.72 -5.48 -8.62
C GLU A 62 -23.73 -6.47 -9.24
N ILE A 63 -23.40 -6.31 -10.54
CA ILE A 63 -22.35 -7.10 -11.19
C ILE A 63 -20.99 -6.88 -10.52
N TRP A 64 -20.60 -5.63 -10.24
CA TRP A 64 -19.37 -5.33 -9.51
C TRP A 64 -19.36 -6.02 -8.13
N LYS A 65 -20.48 -5.93 -7.39
CA LYS A 65 -20.61 -6.53 -6.06
C LYS A 65 -20.46 -8.05 -6.10
N GLU A 66 -20.99 -8.72 -7.11
CA GLU A 66 -20.77 -10.16 -7.30
C GLU A 66 -19.31 -10.46 -7.64
N LEU A 67 -18.72 -9.73 -8.59
CA LEU A 67 -17.36 -9.97 -9.05
C LEU A 67 -16.30 -9.70 -7.97
N ILE A 68 -16.45 -8.65 -7.17
CA ILE A 68 -15.50 -8.35 -6.09
C ILE A 68 -15.56 -9.42 -4.99
N LYS A 69 -16.75 -9.96 -4.70
CA LYS A 69 -16.93 -11.09 -3.78
C LYS A 69 -16.29 -12.36 -4.33
N GLU A 70 -16.56 -12.70 -5.58
CA GLU A 70 -16.01 -13.89 -6.24
C GLU A 70 -14.48 -13.82 -6.32
N LYS A 71 -13.91 -12.69 -6.74
CA LYS A 71 -12.46 -12.49 -6.91
C LYS A 71 -11.70 -12.62 -5.59
N ASN A 72 -12.28 -12.11 -4.51
CA ASN A 72 -11.60 -11.96 -3.23
C ASN A 72 -12.11 -12.93 -2.15
N ASN A 73 -13.04 -13.83 -2.50
CA ASN A 73 -13.70 -14.75 -1.56
C ASN A 73 -14.28 -14.01 -0.33
N LEU A 74 -14.96 -12.89 -0.57
CA LEU A 74 -15.54 -12.04 0.47
C LEU A 74 -16.98 -12.47 0.80
N SER A 75 -17.32 -12.46 2.09
CA SER A 75 -18.69 -12.62 2.55
C SER A 75 -19.52 -11.37 2.25
N GLN A 76 -20.84 -11.51 2.28
CA GLN A 76 -21.73 -10.35 2.18
C GLN A 76 -21.52 -9.39 3.37
N ASP A 77 -21.38 -9.95 4.57
CA ASP A 77 -21.13 -9.20 5.81
C ASP A 77 -19.85 -8.36 5.73
N PHE A 78 -18.80 -8.87 5.06
CA PHE A 78 -17.58 -8.10 4.86
C PHE A 78 -17.84 -6.84 4.03
N ILE A 79 -18.52 -7.00 2.88
CA ILE A 79 -18.86 -5.88 2.00
C ILE A 79 -19.66 -4.83 2.77
N ASP A 80 -20.70 -5.26 3.48
CA ASP A 80 -21.62 -4.35 4.17
C ASP A 80 -20.98 -3.65 5.39
N SER A 81 -19.99 -4.28 6.03
CA SER A 81 -19.35 -3.75 7.25
C SER A 81 -18.10 -2.93 6.96
N HIS A 82 -17.35 -3.26 5.90
CA HIS A 82 -16.02 -2.73 5.67
C HIS A 82 -15.87 -1.94 4.37
N ILE A 83 -16.81 -2.07 3.42
CA ILE A 83 -16.75 -1.32 2.16
C ILE A 83 -17.79 -0.20 2.17
N ILE A 84 -17.30 1.05 2.12
CA ILE A 84 -18.13 2.25 2.09
C ILE A 84 -18.05 2.86 0.69
N LEU A 85 -19.14 2.78 -0.06
CA LEU A 85 -19.22 3.33 -1.41
C LEU A 85 -19.15 4.86 -1.37
N CYS A 86 -18.35 5.42 -2.27
CA CYS A 86 -18.06 6.86 -2.32
C CYS A 86 -18.56 7.53 -3.59
N HIS A 87 -18.47 6.85 -4.73
CA HIS A 87 -18.82 7.42 -6.04
C HIS A 87 -19.04 6.30 -7.05
N SER A 88 -19.95 6.50 -8.00
CA SER A 88 -20.04 5.64 -9.19
C SER A 88 -20.49 6.43 -10.40
N GLU A 89 -20.01 6.03 -11.57
CA GLU A 89 -20.32 6.67 -12.84
C GLU A 89 -20.29 5.69 -14.00
N ILE A 90 -20.98 6.08 -15.08
CA ILE A 90 -20.90 5.43 -16.38
C ILE A 90 -20.40 6.48 -17.37
N ASP A 91 -19.22 6.25 -17.90
CA ASP A 91 -18.57 7.19 -18.81
C ASP A 91 -18.31 6.56 -20.18
N SER A 92 -18.34 7.41 -21.19
CA SER A 92 -18.04 7.03 -22.57
C SER A 92 -16.65 7.52 -22.97
N TRP A 93 -15.88 6.67 -23.63
CA TRP A 93 -14.57 6.99 -24.20
C TRP A 93 -14.37 6.32 -25.56
N ALA A 94 -13.18 6.48 -26.14
CA ALA A 94 -12.83 5.95 -27.47
C ALA A 94 -13.09 4.43 -27.62
N ASN A 95 -12.90 3.65 -26.54
CA ASN A 95 -13.07 2.20 -26.59
C ASN A 95 -14.52 1.73 -26.43
N GLY A 96 -15.38 2.56 -25.84
CA GLY A 96 -16.74 2.17 -25.48
C GLY A 96 -17.22 2.91 -24.24
N ILE A 97 -18.05 2.23 -23.47
CA ILE A 97 -18.64 2.73 -22.22
C ILE A 97 -18.10 1.87 -21.08
N SER A 98 -17.64 2.52 -20.01
CA SER A 98 -17.15 1.87 -18.79
C SER A 98 -18.03 2.21 -17.60
N PHE A 99 -18.13 1.29 -16.67
CA PHE A 99 -18.64 1.54 -15.33
C PHE A 99 -17.45 1.71 -14.39
N ARG A 100 -17.50 2.72 -13.53
CA ARG A 100 -16.49 3.00 -12.51
C ARG A 100 -17.17 3.11 -11.15
N ILE A 101 -16.52 2.57 -10.13
CA ILE A 101 -16.98 2.66 -8.75
C ILE A 101 -15.81 2.89 -7.82
N CYS A 102 -15.96 3.84 -6.92
CA CYS A 102 -14.97 4.17 -5.89
C CYS A 102 -15.54 3.92 -4.51
N TYR A 103 -14.71 3.40 -3.63
CA TYR A 103 -15.09 3.00 -2.28
C TYR A 103 -13.92 3.14 -1.31
N LYS A 104 -14.25 3.19 -0.02
CA LYS A 104 -13.30 3.09 1.07
C LYS A 104 -13.38 1.69 1.67
N ILE A 105 -12.24 1.06 1.90
CA ILE A 105 -12.12 -0.12 2.74
C ILE A 105 -11.72 0.36 4.12
N LYS A 106 -12.53 0.06 5.14
CA LYS A 106 -12.27 0.41 6.53
C LYS A 106 -12.15 -0.84 7.38
N LEU A 107 -10.94 -1.09 7.88
CA LEU A 107 -10.63 -2.10 8.89
C LEU A 107 -10.13 -1.37 10.13
N ASP A 108 -10.92 -1.37 11.20
CA ASP A 108 -10.66 -0.61 12.43
C ASP A 108 -10.29 0.87 12.15
N TRP A 109 -9.04 1.26 12.43
CA TRP A 109 -8.50 2.60 12.18
C TRP A 109 -7.99 2.80 10.75
N ALA A 110 -7.66 1.73 10.02
CA ALA A 110 -7.07 1.83 8.69
C ALA A 110 -8.15 2.06 7.62
N ILE A 111 -7.94 3.05 6.75
CA ILE A 111 -8.88 3.43 5.69
C ILE A 111 -8.14 3.58 4.36
N ALA A 112 -8.33 2.65 3.43
CA ALA A 112 -7.84 2.80 2.06
C ALA A 112 -8.98 3.27 1.14
N TYR A 113 -8.69 4.21 0.25
CA TYR A 113 -9.59 4.57 -0.86
C TYR A 113 -9.14 3.87 -2.13
N ASN A 114 -10.11 3.32 -2.87
CA ASN A 114 -9.83 2.63 -4.11
C ASN A 114 -10.96 2.86 -5.15
N CYS A 115 -10.64 2.66 -6.43
CA CYS A 115 -11.63 2.66 -7.50
C CYS A 115 -11.43 1.47 -8.44
N ASP A 116 -12.51 0.74 -8.69
CA ASP A 116 -12.57 -0.28 -9.72
C ASP A 116 -13.21 0.31 -10.99
N GLN A 117 -12.86 -0.25 -12.14
CA GLN A 117 -13.53 0.08 -13.39
C GLN A 117 -13.56 -1.13 -14.32
N PHE A 118 -14.59 -1.22 -15.15
CA PHE A 118 -14.61 -2.20 -16.23
C PHE A 118 -15.46 -1.74 -17.40
N ILE A 119 -15.11 -2.23 -18.59
CA ILE A 119 -15.86 -1.96 -19.80
C ILE A 119 -17.24 -2.65 -19.72
N ILE A 120 -18.30 -1.91 -20.05
CA ILE A 120 -19.68 -2.41 -20.05
C ILE A 120 -20.30 -2.43 -21.44
N LYS A 121 -19.73 -1.72 -22.41
CA LYS A 121 -20.08 -1.80 -23.83
C LYS A 121 -18.88 -1.43 -24.67
N ILE A 122 -18.53 -2.22 -25.67
CA ILE A 122 -17.39 -1.94 -26.56
C ILE A 122 -17.90 -1.32 -27.87
N ASN A 123 -17.25 -0.28 -28.37
CA ASN A 123 -17.63 0.35 -29.64
C ASN A 123 -17.50 -0.63 -30.82
N LYS A 124 -18.43 -0.56 -31.78
CA LYS A 124 -18.47 -1.45 -32.96
C LYS A 124 -17.15 -1.51 -33.73
N GLU A 125 -16.53 -0.36 -33.94
CA GLU A 125 -15.30 -0.21 -34.72
C GLU A 125 -14.03 -0.56 -33.93
N ASN A 126 -14.16 -0.90 -32.64
CA ASN A 126 -13.00 -1.21 -31.82
C ASN A 126 -12.47 -2.63 -32.07
N THR A 127 -11.24 -2.72 -32.54
CA THR A 127 -10.56 -3.96 -32.93
C THR A 127 -9.60 -4.49 -31.87
N LEU A 128 -9.46 -3.84 -30.70
CA LEU A 128 -8.59 -4.30 -29.62
C LEU A 128 -9.13 -5.60 -29.01
N TYR A 129 -8.23 -6.45 -28.52
CA TYR A 129 -8.54 -7.75 -27.90
C TYR A 129 -9.44 -8.67 -28.77
N PRO A 130 -9.07 -8.94 -30.03
CA PRO A 130 -9.91 -9.72 -30.95
C PRO A 130 -9.98 -11.22 -30.60
N SER A 131 -9.05 -11.71 -29.77
CA SER A 131 -9.04 -13.10 -29.28
C SER A 131 -9.98 -13.34 -28.11
N LEU A 132 -10.49 -12.27 -27.47
CA LEU A 132 -11.44 -12.38 -26.38
C LEU A 132 -12.86 -12.42 -26.95
N ASP A 133 -13.65 -13.40 -26.51
CA ASP A 133 -15.06 -13.52 -26.87
C ASP A 133 -15.88 -12.44 -26.14
N LEU A 134 -15.78 -11.21 -26.64
CA LEU A 134 -16.47 -10.02 -26.13
C LEU A 134 -17.31 -9.41 -27.25
N PRO A 135 -18.65 -9.34 -27.14
CA PRO A 135 -19.48 -8.74 -28.17
C PRO A 135 -19.21 -7.23 -28.29
N ARG A 136 -19.34 -6.71 -29.51
CA ARG A 136 -19.26 -5.28 -29.81
C ARG A 136 -20.68 -4.69 -29.93
N ASP A 137 -20.81 -3.41 -29.64
CA ASP A 137 -22.04 -2.63 -29.69
C ASP A 137 -23.21 -3.19 -28.85
N THR A 138 -22.91 -3.97 -27.83
CA THR A 138 -23.88 -4.54 -26.88
C THR A 138 -23.36 -4.40 -25.46
N TYR A 139 -24.28 -4.20 -24.52
CA TYR A 139 -23.99 -4.19 -23.09
C TYR A 139 -23.53 -5.58 -22.62
N LEU A 140 -22.43 -5.63 -21.87
CA LEU A 140 -21.76 -6.86 -21.49
C LEU A 140 -22.44 -7.49 -20.27
N THR A 141 -22.59 -8.81 -20.29
CA THR A 141 -23.02 -9.58 -19.12
C THR A 141 -21.89 -9.73 -18.10
N LYS A 142 -22.20 -10.16 -16.87
CA LYS A 142 -21.19 -10.47 -15.84
C LYS A 142 -20.05 -11.34 -16.37
N ASP A 143 -20.36 -12.45 -17.06
CA ASP A 143 -19.33 -13.36 -17.58
C ASP A 143 -18.41 -12.69 -18.59
N LYS A 144 -18.94 -11.80 -19.43
CA LYS A 144 -18.16 -11.03 -20.41
C LYS A 144 -17.30 -9.96 -19.72
N ILE A 145 -17.83 -9.30 -18.70
CA ILE A 145 -17.05 -8.38 -17.87
C ILE A 145 -15.92 -9.12 -17.17
N LYS A 146 -16.20 -10.31 -16.62
CA LYS A 146 -15.19 -11.14 -15.98
C LYS A 146 -14.04 -11.47 -16.93
N ILE A 147 -14.34 -11.84 -18.17
CA ILE A 147 -13.30 -12.05 -19.20
C ILE A 147 -12.46 -10.79 -19.41
N ALA A 148 -13.08 -9.62 -19.48
CA ALA A 148 -12.35 -8.36 -19.64
C ALA A 148 -11.45 -8.06 -18.44
N VAL A 149 -11.95 -8.21 -17.21
CA VAL A 149 -11.21 -8.01 -15.95
C VAL A 149 -10.03 -8.99 -15.82
N ASP A 150 -10.27 -10.29 -16.03
CA ASP A 150 -9.24 -11.33 -15.89
C ASP A 150 -8.07 -11.11 -16.88
N ASN A 151 -8.33 -10.46 -18.02
CA ASN A 151 -7.34 -10.17 -19.05
C ASN A 151 -6.84 -8.71 -19.02
N ARG A 152 -7.25 -7.91 -18.03
CA ARG A 152 -7.00 -6.45 -17.95
C ARG A 152 -7.33 -5.71 -19.26
N ALA A 153 -8.33 -6.20 -19.98
CA ALA A 153 -8.72 -5.66 -21.27
C ALA A 153 -9.48 -4.35 -21.10
N PHE A 154 -9.20 -3.37 -21.95
CA PHE A 154 -9.86 -2.06 -21.92
C PHE A 154 -9.74 -1.33 -20.57
N SER A 155 -8.62 -1.51 -19.88
CA SER A 155 -8.39 -0.98 -18.52
C SER A 155 -9.37 -1.51 -17.47
N SER A 156 -9.99 -2.67 -17.74
CA SER A 156 -10.89 -3.30 -16.79
C SER A 156 -10.09 -3.97 -15.68
N ASP A 157 -10.35 -3.58 -14.43
CA ASP A 157 -9.79 -4.23 -13.25
C ASP A 157 -10.75 -4.11 -12.05
N ILE A 158 -10.64 -5.10 -11.17
CA ILE A 158 -11.31 -5.13 -9.87
C ILE A 158 -10.22 -5.44 -8.85
N SER A 159 -10.06 -4.59 -7.85
CA SER A 159 -8.96 -4.70 -6.93
C SER A 159 -8.98 -5.99 -6.11
N LYS A 160 -7.78 -6.44 -5.79
CA LYS A 160 -7.57 -7.52 -4.83
C LYS A 160 -7.77 -6.97 -3.43
N ILE A 161 -8.49 -7.71 -2.60
CA ILE A 161 -8.78 -7.36 -1.21
C ILE A 161 -8.61 -8.62 -0.39
N THR A 162 -7.82 -8.52 0.68
CA THR A 162 -7.68 -9.58 1.67
C THR A 162 -8.98 -9.77 2.45
N ASN A 163 -9.30 -11.01 2.80
CA ASN A 163 -10.45 -11.32 3.67
C ASN A 163 -10.07 -11.35 5.16
N LYS A 164 -8.82 -11.05 5.49
CA LYS A 164 -8.35 -10.91 6.87
C LYS A 164 -8.84 -9.59 7.47
N LEU A 165 -9.29 -9.64 8.71
CA LEU A 165 -9.88 -8.49 9.41
C LEU A 165 -8.96 -7.91 10.48
N ASP A 166 -8.04 -8.72 10.99
CA ASP A 166 -7.16 -8.34 12.08
C ASP A 166 -5.96 -7.58 11.53
N LEU A 167 -5.77 -6.37 12.03
CA LEU A 167 -4.54 -5.60 11.83
C LEU A 167 -3.49 -6.07 12.83
N GLU A 168 -2.23 -6.13 12.39
CA GLU A 168 -1.07 -6.41 13.25
C GLU A 168 -0.85 -5.32 14.30
N TYR A 169 -1.27 -4.08 13.99
CA TYR A 169 -1.08 -2.90 14.83
C TYR A 169 -2.42 -2.37 15.34
N SER A 170 -2.50 -2.11 16.66
CA SER A 170 -3.72 -1.63 17.33
C SER A 170 -4.13 -0.22 16.91
N ASP A 171 -3.18 0.58 16.42
CA ASP A 171 -3.38 1.96 16.02
C ASP A 171 -2.32 2.38 14.99
N MET A 172 -2.58 3.53 14.38
CA MET A 172 -1.69 4.12 13.38
C MET A 172 -0.33 4.50 13.94
N GLU A 173 -0.30 4.98 15.19
CA GLU A 173 0.92 5.49 15.82
C GLU A 173 1.92 4.36 16.06
N SER A 174 1.45 3.20 16.53
CA SER A 174 2.27 2.00 16.70
C SER A 174 2.83 1.49 15.37
N ALA A 175 2.02 1.42 14.31
CA ALA A 175 2.49 1.03 12.98
C ALA A 175 3.56 2.00 12.43
N LEU A 176 3.34 3.32 12.61
CA LEU A 176 4.27 4.34 12.15
C LEU A 176 5.58 4.33 12.95
N ASN A 177 5.50 4.17 14.27
CA ASN A 177 6.70 4.08 15.13
C ASN A 177 7.54 2.84 14.78
N GLU A 178 6.91 1.69 14.53
CA GLU A 178 7.61 0.49 14.08
C GLU A 178 8.34 0.71 12.73
N LEU A 179 7.73 1.46 11.82
CA LEU A 179 8.35 1.83 10.55
C LEU A 179 9.48 2.86 10.72
N ILE A 180 9.34 3.82 11.64
CA ILE A 180 10.39 4.80 12.01
C ILE A 180 11.60 4.05 12.58
N ASP A 181 11.39 3.14 13.51
CA ASP A 181 12.47 2.35 14.11
C ASP A 181 13.17 1.47 13.06
N PHE A 182 12.41 0.82 12.18
CA PHE A 182 12.96 0.02 11.09
C PHE A 182 13.75 0.84 10.07
N SER A 183 13.33 2.08 9.82
CA SER A 183 13.95 2.98 8.84
C SER A 183 15.21 3.71 9.33
N GLY A 184 15.42 3.76 10.65
CA GLY A 184 16.59 4.41 11.26
C GLY A 184 16.59 5.94 11.12
N VAL A 185 15.41 6.56 11.01
CA VAL A 185 15.24 8.03 11.01
C VAL A 185 14.48 8.49 12.26
N ASN A 186 14.47 9.80 12.51
CA ASN A 186 13.80 10.37 13.68
C ASN A 186 12.29 10.55 13.48
N ILE A 187 11.83 10.65 12.24
CA ILE A 187 10.42 10.88 11.93
C ILE A 187 10.08 10.37 10.53
N LEU A 188 8.89 9.82 10.39
CA LEU A 188 8.21 9.63 9.12
C LEU A 188 6.81 10.22 9.28
N CYS A 189 6.32 10.92 8.26
CA CYS A 189 4.93 11.34 8.24
C CYS A 189 4.14 10.36 7.40
N MET A 190 2.93 10.05 7.86
CA MET A 190 2.03 9.21 7.10
C MET A 190 1.62 9.94 5.81
N ASN A 191 1.68 9.20 4.70
CA ASN A 191 1.18 9.65 3.40
C ASN A 191 -0.25 9.16 3.18
N ARG A 192 -0.49 7.84 3.30
CA ARG A 192 -1.81 7.21 3.09
C ARG A 192 -1.84 5.78 3.61
N VAL A 193 -3.03 5.18 3.65
CA VAL A 193 -3.19 3.72 3.58
C VAL A 193 -3.65 3.35 2.17
N ALA A 194 -3.02 2.35 1.57
CA ALA A 194 -3.34 1.83 0.24
C ALA A 194 -3.62 0.32 0.29
N LEU A 195 -4.22 -0.20 -0.78
CA LEU A 195 -4.24 -1.64 -1.03
C LEU A 195 -2.95 -2.05 -1.75
N ASP A 196 -2.37 -3.16 -1.32
CA ASP A 196 -1.32 -3.82 -2.06
C ASP A 196 -1.92 -4.66 -3.20
N ASP A 197 -1.48 -4.42 -4.44
CA ASP A 197 -2.07 -5.06 -5.63
C ASP A 197 -1.83 -6.59 -5.66
N ASP A 198 -0.73 -7.05 -5.05
CA ASP A 198 -0.31 -8.45 -5.09
C ASP A 198 -0.99 -9.29 -4.01
N THR A 199 -1.17 -8.74 -2.81
CA THR A 199 -1.71 -9.45 -1.64
C THR A 199 -3.17 -9.06 -1.34
N GLY A 200 -3.58 -7.84 -1.67
CA GLY A 200 -4.83 -7.23 -1.26
C GLY A 200 -4.83 -6.72 0.19
N ASN A 201 -3.68 -6.72 0.86
CA ASN A 201 -3.55 -6.21 2.23
C ASN A 201 -3.58 -4.68 2.27
N LEU A 202 -3.95 -4.12 3.42
CA LEU A 202 -3.79 -2.70 3.67
C LEU A 202 -2.34 -2.40 4.03
N VAL A 203 -1.75 -1.39 3.39
CA VAL A 203 -0.37 -0.96 3.58
C VAL A 203 -0.37 0.50 4.00
N LEU A 204 0.28 0.81 5.12
CA LEU A 204 0.57 2.20 5.48
C LEU A 204 1.82 2.65 4.75
N GLU A 205 1.71 3.77 4.05
CA GLU A 205 2.80 4.45 3.38
C GLU A 205 3.18 5.70 4.16
N ALA A 206 4.48 5.91 4.38
CA ALA A 206 5.01 7.07 5.06
C ALA A 206 6.26 7.60 4.36
N SER A 207 6.55 8.89 4.53
CA SER A 207 7.76 9.49 3.98
C SER A 207 8.27 10.68 4.78
N ALA A 208 9.53 11.02 4.55
CA ALA A 208 10.13 12.25 5.05
C ALA A 208 11.29 12.70 4.15
N GLN A 209 11.68 13.98 4.26
CA GLN A 209 12.83 14.55 3.57
C GLN A 209 14.04 14.59 4.49
N TYR A 210 15.23 14.29 3.98
CA TYR A 210 16.47 14.45 4.73
C TYR A 210 16.88 15.92 4.88
N GLU A 211 17.23 16.36 6.09
CA GLU A 211 17.53 17.77 6.38
C GLU A 211 18.82 18.29 5.71
N ASN A 212 19.80 17.40 5.49
CA ASN A 212 21.15 17.78 5.05
C ASN A 212 21.50 17.21 3.67
N GLU A 213 20.50 16.81 2.88
CA GLU A 213 20.67 16.23 1.56
C GLU A 213 19.75 16.93 0.56
N GLU A 214 20.29 17.27 -0.60
CA GLU A 214 19.53 17.89 -1.66
C GLU A 214 18.65 16.85 -2.37
N ASN A 215 17.35 17.13 -2.47
CA ASN A 215 16.38 16.29 -3.18
C ASN A 215 16.43 14.82 -2.76
N SER A 216 16.61 14.54 -1.47
CA SER A 216 16.71 13.18 -0.93
C SER A 216 15.62 12.95 0.10
N CYS A 217 14.80 11.93 -0.16
CA CYS A 217 13.67 11.54 0.67
C CYS A 217 13.77 10.06 1.01
N ILE A 218 13.15 9.71 2.13
CA ILE A 218 12.93 8.33 2.54
C ILE A 218 11.44 8.01 2.38
N GLN A 219 11.16 6.84 1.80
CA GLN A 219 9.82 6.29 1.73
C GLN A 219 9.82 4.94 2.43
N GLY A 220 8.85 4.75 3.30
CA GLY A 220 8.63 3.51 4.02
C GLY A 220 7.22 2.99 3.78
N THR A 221 7.08 1.68 3.75
CA THR A 221 5.79 1.00 3.76
C THR A 221 5.78 -0.08 4.84
N ILE A 222 4.61 -0.30 5.42
CA ILE A 222 4.36 -1.38 6.36
C ILE A 222 3.02 -2.04 6.05
N ASP A 223 3.04 -3.36 5.81
CA ASP A 223 1.84 -4.17 5.66
C ASP A 223 1.15 -4.27 7.02
N LEU A 224 -0.09 -3.79 7.09
CA LEU A 224 -0.84 -3.70 8.33
C LEU A 224 -1.41 -5.05 8.79
N ILE A 225 -1.17 -6.13 8.04
CA ILE A 225 -1.67 -7.48 8.32
C ILE A 225 -0.52 -8.47 8.51
N SER A 226 0.56 -8.38 7.71
CA SER A 226 1.74 -9.24 7.90
C SER A 226 2.83 -8.60 8.75
N GLY A 227 2.83 -7.27 8.89
CA GLY A 227 3.91 -6.52 9.53
C GLY A 227 5.17 -6.38 8.68
N ASP A 228 5.15 -6.84 7.42
CA ASP A 228 6.28 -6.72 6.51
C ASP A 228 6.58 -5.25 6.20
N LYS A 229 7.86 -4.89 6.21
CA LYS A 229 8.34 -3.51 6.07
C LYS A 229 9.28 -3.37 4.88
N ASN A 230 9.18 -2.24 4.19
CA ASN A 230 10.11 -1.86 3.14
C ASN A 230 10.47 -0.39 3.28
N VAL A 231 11.74 -0.05 3.08
CA VAL A 231 12.26 1.31 3.21
C VAL A 231 13.25 1.57 2.09
N ASN A 232 13.05 2.66 1.36
CA ASN A 232 13.93 3.06 0.26
C ASN A 232 14.25 4.55 0.32
N ASN A 233 15.49 4.89 -0.04
CA ASN A 233 15.86 6.27 -0.35
C ASN A 233 15.49 6.57 -1.80
N THR A 234 14.88 7.72 -2.04
CA THR A 234 14.41 8.15 -3.37
C THR A 234 14.62 9.66 -3.51
N PRO A 235 14.70 10.19 -4.75
CA PRO A 235 14.48 11.61 -4.96
C PRO A 235 13.16 12.07 -4.33
N CYS A 236 13.15 13.26 -3.75
CA CYS A 236 11.93 13.85 -3.24
C CYS A 236 10.95 14.12 -4.39
N TRP A 237 9.66 13.87 -4.14
CA TRP A 237 8.64 14.18 -5.12
C TRP A 237 8.50 15.70 -5.22
N ILE A 238 8.63 16.24 -6.44
CA ILE A 238 8.43 17.66 -6.71
C ILE A 238 6.95 17.83 -7.01
N ASN A 239 6.20 18.39 -6.06
CA ASN A 239 4.81 18.82 -6.25
C ASN A 239 4.75 20.10 -7.10
#